data_AF-A0A9P9AIS2-F1
#
_entry.id   AF-A0A9P9AIS2-F1
#
_cell.length_a   1.000
_cell.length_b   1.000
_cell.length_c   1.000
_cell.angle_alpha   90.00
_cell.angle_beta   90.00
_cell.angle_gamma   90.00
#
_symmetry.space_group_name_H-M   'P 1'
#
loop_
_entity.id
_entity.type
_entity.pdbx_description
1 polymer ?
#
loop_
_entity_poly.entity_id
_entity_poly.type
_entity_poly.pdbx_seq_one_letter_code
_entity_poly.pdbx_strand_id
1 'polypeptide(L)'
;MFGYDSAFIGGTLTLPAFKSRFGPADASGNTAASLSAIIVSTFQAGCFFGAILVYYFTEKLGRRIPLMECGAIFDLGAILQVPSSGKRSHLRRSRSACSKFLPALKEPDIVGCAVTMPFKVSIMSSLDDVTEEGRVMGAINTVFLRRAADGSTRHIGTNTDCIGVREAFLQNFPEVSTKALGKPALVIGGGGACRAAVFALWKWLGASFGGELVHVASIEQAAALEAPVLVVGTVPNFPPKEEGYILEMCYHPKTRTEFFNLDEEAGWKMLYNTKSMI
;
A
#
# COMPACT_ATOMS: atom_id res chain seq x y z
N MET A 1 -6.70 -9.57 -3.84
CA MET A 1 -5.53 -9.52 -4.75
C MET A 1 -5.72 -10.31 -6.04
N PHE A 2 -5.99 -11.62 -6.00
CA PHE A 2 -6.07 -12.47 -7.21
C PHE A 2 -6.93 -11.92 -8.38
N GLY A 3 -8.12 -11.41 -8.08
CA GLY A 3 -9.02 -10.82 -9.08
C GLY A 3 -8.51 -9.49 -9.64
N TYR A 4 -7.88 -8.65 -8.80
CA TYR A 4 -7.28 -7.39 -9.22
C TYR A 4 -6.07 -7.64 -10.13
N ASP A 5 -5.15 -8.53 -9.73
CA ASP A 5 -3.95 -8.82 -10.51
C ASP A 5 -4.31 -9.48 -11.85
N SER A 6 -5.28 -10.40 -11.86
CA SER A 6 -5.78 -11.01 -13.09
C SER A 6 -6.48 -9.98 -14.01
N ALA A 7 -7.27 -9.07 -13.44
CA ALA A 7 -7.94 -8.01 -14.19
C ALA A 7 -6.96 -6.96 -14.72
N PHE A 8 -5.94 -6.61 -13.93
CA PHE A 8 -4.89 -5.69 -14.30
C PHE A 8 -3.99 -6.26 -15.40
N ILE A 9 -3.57 -7.53 -15.28
CA ILE A 9 -2.84 -8.25 -16.33
C ILE A 9 -3.69 -8.31 -17.60
N GLY A 10 -4.96 -8.72 -17.50
CA GLY A 10 -5.89 -8.74 -18.63
C GLY A 10 -6.05 -7.38 -19.30
N GLY A 11 -6.28 -6.32 -18.52
CA GLY A 11 -6.39 -4.95 -18.99
C GLY A 11 -5.12 -4.46 -19.67
N THR A 12 -3.95 -4.73 -19.07
CA THR A 12 -2.64 -4.34 -19.60
C THR A 12 -2.37 -5.00 -20.96
N LEU A 13 -2.69 -6.28 -21.12
CA LEU A 13 -2.54 -7.00 -22.39
C LEU A 13 -3.46 -6.47 -23.50
N THR A 14 -4.58 -5.85 -23.14
CA THR A 14 -5.50 -5.23 -24.12
C THR A 14 -5.06 -3.84 -24.58
N LEU A 15 -4.19 -3.16 -23.84
CA LEU A 15 -3.75 -1.80 -24.15
C LEU A 15 -3.06 -1.71 -25.51
N PRO A 16 -3.42 -0.72 -26.36
CA PRO A 16 -2.75 -0.50 -27.65
C PRO A 16 -1.23 -0.30 -27.51
N ALA A 17 -0.79 0.41 -26.46
CA ALA A 17 0.63 0.64 -26.17
C ALA A 17 1.39 -0.67 -25.88
N PHE A 18 0.78 -1.56 -25.09
CA PHE A 18 1.36 -2.86 -24.79
C PHE A 18 1.46 -3.74 -26.05
N LYS A 19 0.39 -3.78 -26.85
CA LYS A 19 0.37 -4.51 -28.13
C LYS A 19 1.41 -3.97 -29.12
N SER A 20 1.59 -2.65 -29.18
CA SER A 20 2.61 -2.02 -30.05
C SER A 20 4.03 -2.35 -29.64
N ARG A 21 4.29 -2.63 -28.35
CA ARG A 21 5.65 -2.80 -27.81
C ARG A 21 6.05 -4.25 -27.61
N PHE A 22 5.10 -5.10 -27.23
CA PHE A 22 5.33 -6.49 -26.84
C PHE A 22 4.43 -7.49 -27.60
N GLY A 23 3.49 -7.00 -28.41
CA GLY A 23 2.64 -7.85 -29.25
C GLY A 23 3.43 -8.43 -30.43
N PRO A 24 3.16 -9.68 -30.86
CA PRO A 24 3.73 -10.20 -32.10
C PRO A 24 3.23 -9.35 -33.27
N ALA A 25 4.13 -8.94 -34.16
CA ALA A 25 3.84 -8.06 -35.29
C ALA A 25 2.74 -8.60 -36.24
N ASP A 26 2.42 -9.91 -36.17
CA ASP A 26 1.45 -10.61 -37.05
C ASP A 26 0.48 -11.54 -36.28
N ALA A 27 0.04 -11.18 -35.07
CA ALA A 27 -0.89 -12.04 -34.32
C ALA A 27 -2.35 -11.92 -34.82
N SER A 28 -2.81 -12.92 -35.58
CA SER A 28 -4.25 -13.19 -35.75
C SER A 28 -4.95 -13.23 -34.37
N GLY A 29 -6.20 -12.77 -34.28
CA GLY A 29 -6.91 -12.57 -32.99
C GLY A 29 -6.91 -13.78 -32.03
N ASN A 30 -6.77 -15.00 -32.54
CA ASN A 30 -6.64 -16.22 -31.74
C ASN A 30 -5.34 -16.28 -30.92
N THR A 31 -4.20 -15.80 -31.46
CA THR A 31 -2.89 -15.96 -30.82
C THR A 31 -2.72 -15.04 -29.59
N ALA A 32 -3.30 -13.84 -29.63
CA ALA A 32 -3.26 -12.89 -28.51
C ALA A 32 -4.18 -13.32 -27.34
N ALA A 33 -5.34 -13.91 -27.65
CA ALA A 33 -6.24 -14.48 -26.65
C ALA A 33 -5.59 -15.69 -25.97
N SER A 34 -4.94 -16.58 -26.73
CA SER A 34 -4.18 -17.70 -26.18
C SER A 34 -3.01 -17.26 -25.31
N LEU A 35 -2.25 -16.23 -25.70
CA LEU A 35 -1.15 -15.69 -24.90
C LEU A 35 -1.66 -15.13 -23.56
N SER A 36 -2.76 -14.36 -23.59
CA SER A 36 -3.37 -13.80 -22.38
C SER A 36 -3.87 -14.89 -21.45
N ALA A 37 -4.50 -15.92 -22.00
CA ALA A 37 -4.94 -17.09 -21.25
C ALA A 37 -3.77 -17.86 -20.63
N ILE A 38 -2.64 -17.99 -21.33
CA ILE A 38 -1.42 -18.65 -20.82
C ILE A 38 -0.80 -17.83 -19.69
N ILE A 39 -0.69 -16.51 -19.81
CA ILE A 39 -0.12 -15.64 -18.78
C ILE A 39 -0.97 -15.71 -17.50
N VAL A 40 -2.29 -15.56 -17.65
CA VAL A 40 -3.22 -15.63 -16.51
C VAL A 40 -3.19 -17.01 -15.88
N SER A 41 -3.34 -18.09 -16.65
CA SER A 41 -3.33 -19.46 -16.08
C SER A 41 -2.00 -19.82 -15.42
N THR A 42 -0.87 -19.36 -15.96
CA THR A 42 0.46 -19.57 -15.33
C THR A 42 0.59 -18.82 -14.01
N PHE A 43 0.10 -17.57 -13.95
CA PHE A 43 0.03 -16.81 -12.69
C PHE A 43 -0.87 -17.52 -11.66
N GLN A 44 -2.05 -17.97 -12.08
CA GLN A 44 -3.00 -18.67 -11.20
C GLN A 44 -2.40 -19.99 -10.67
N ALA A 45 -1.74 -20.77 -11.51
CA ALA A 45 -1.04 -21.99 -11.10
C ALA A 45 0.09 -21.69 -10.11
N GLY A 46 0.92 -20.67 -10.40
CA GLY A 46 1.99 -20.25 -9.52
C GLY A 46 1.50 -19.85 -8.13
N CYS A 47 0.39 -19.10 -8.06
CA CYS A 47 -0.19 -18.72 -6.78
C CYS A 47 -0.87 -19.90 -6.05
N PHE A 48 -1.49 -20.83 -6.77
CA PHE A 48 -2.08 -22.04 -6.18
C PHE A 48 -1.02 -22.91 -5.50
N PHE A 49 0.03 -23.28 -6.23
CA PHE A 49 1.13 -24.07 -5.66
C PHE A 49 1.94 -23.29 -4.63
N GLY A 50 2.13 -21.99 -4.85
CA GLY A 50 2.78 -21.09 -3.90
C GLY A 50 2.05 -21.04 -2.56
N ALA A 51 0.71 -20.97 -2.55
CA ALA A 51 -0.07 -20.98 -1.33
C ALA A 51 0.06 -22.30 -0.55
N ILE A 52 0.05 -23.44 -1.26
CA ILE A 52 0.23 -24.77 -0.65
C ILE A 52 1.63 -24.92 -0.04
N LEU A 53 2.67 -24.53 -0.79
CA LEU A 53 4.05 -24.61 -0.33
C LEU A 53 4.31 -23.66 0.84
N VAL A 54 3.86 -22.41 0.75
CA VAL A 54 3.98 -21.44 1.84
C VAL A 54 3.28 -21.93 3.10
N TYR A 55 2.09 -22.53 2.99
CA TYR A 55 1.40 -23.12 4.14
C TYR A 55 2.26 -24.22 4.80
N TYR A 56 2.74 -25.18 4.02
CA TYR A 56 3.58 -26.28 4.50
C TYR A 56 4.89 -25.80 5.17
N PHE A 57 5.61 -24.89 4.52
CA PHE A 57 6.88 -24.37 5.05
C PHE A 57 6.67 -23.41 6.22
N THR A 58 5.55 -22.68 6.25
CA THR A 58 5.21 -21.80 7.38
C THR A 58 4.94 -22.60 8.64
N GLU A 59 4.25 -23.74 8.56
CA GLU A 59 4.00 -24.59 9.72
C GLU A 59 5.27 -25.29 10.24
N LYS A 60 6.18 -25.70 9.34
CA LYS A 60 7.41 -26.41 9.76
C LYS A 60 8.58 -25.51 10.16
N LEU A 61 8.78 -24.37 9.50
CA LEU A 61 9.98 -23.54 9.63
C LEU A 61 9.68 -22.13 10.19
N GLY A 62 8.41 -21.82 10.44
CA GLY A 62 7.96 -20.47 10.76
C GLY A 62 7.97 -19.56 9.53
N ARG A 63 7.34 -18.39 9.63
CA ARG A 63 7.03 -17.51 8.48
C ARG A 63 8.22 -16.71 7.93
N ARG A 64 9.33 -16.59 8.69
CA ARG A 64 10.48 -15.74 8.34
C ARG A 64 11.27 -16.28 7.16
N ILE A 65 11.60 -17.57 7.16
CA ILE A 65 12.40 -18.21 6.10
C ILE A 65 11.62 -18.23 4.77
N PRO A 66 10.35 -18.67 4.72
CA PRO A 66 9.56 -18.65 3.49
C PRO A 66 9.39 -17.24 2.91
N LEU A 67 9.22 -16.21 3.76
CA LEU A 67 9.11 -14.82 3.29
C LEU A 67 10.44 -14.29 2.72
N MET A 68 11.57 -14.66 3.32
CA MET A 68 12.90 -14.33 2.77
C MET A 68 13.14 -15.03 1.43
N GLU A 69 12.72 -16.29 1.30
CA GLU A 69 12.81 -17.04 0.05
C GLU A 69 11.88 -16.47 -1.03
N CYS A 70 10.63 -16.15 -0.70
CA CYS A 70 9.72 -15.47 -1.61
C CYS A 70 10.28 -14.10 -2.05
N GLY A 71 10.87 -13.34 -1.11
CA GLY A 71 11.56 -12.09 -1.41
C GLY A 71 12.74 -12.28 -2.36
N ALA A 72 13.58 -13.29 -2.12
CA ALA A 72 14.71 -13.61 -2.99
C ALA A 72 14.26 -14.05 -4.40
N ILE A 73 13.19 -14.85 -4.50
CA ILE A 73 12.59 -15.26 -5.78
C ILE A 73 12.02 -14.04 -6.51
N PHE A 74 11.35 -13.14 -5.79
CA PHE A 74 10.83 -11.89 -6.34
C PHE A 74 11.96 -11.00 -6.87
N ASP A 75 13.02 -10.80 -6.07
CA ASP A 75 14.19 -10.02 -6.45
C ASP A 75 14.91 -10.63 -7.65
N LEU A 76 15.04 -11.96 -7.70
CA LEU A 76 15.59 -12.67 -8.85
C LEU A 76 14.71 -12.44 -10.10
N GLY A 77 13.39 -12.53 -9.95
CA GLY A 77 12.42 -12.26 -11.01
C GLY A 77 12.51 -10.82 -11.52
N ALA A 78 12.67 -9.84 -10.61
CA ALA A 78 12.88 -8.45 -10.95
C ALA A 78 14.21 -8.25 -11.70
N ILE A 79 15.31 -8.84 -11.19
CA ILE A 79 16.63 -8.80 -11.82
C ILE A 79 16.59 -9.42 -13.22
N LEU A 80 15.84 -10.50 -13.43
CA LEU A 80 15.68 -11.15 -14.73
C LEU A 80 14.80 -10.35 -15.72
N GLN A 81 13.96 -9.44 -15.23
CA GLN A 81 13.15 -8.56 -16.08
C GLN A 81 13.94 -7.33 -16.58
N VAL A 82 14.93 -6.87 -15.81
CA VAL A 82 15.80 -5.72 -16.16
C VAL A 82 16.51 -5.86 -17.53
N PRO A 83 17.02 -7.02 -17.98
CA PRO A 83 17.73 -7.16 -19.25
C PRO A 83 16.81 -7.27 -20.47
N SER A 84 15.49 -7.43 -20.30
CA SER A 84 14.56 -7.58 -21.44
C SER A 84 14.30 -6.28 -22.19
N SER A 85 14.69 -5.13 -21.61
CA SER A 85 14.79 -3.86 -22.34
C SER A 85 16.17 -3.77 -22.97
N GLY A 86 16.23 -3.99 -24.30
CA GLY A 86 17.45 -3.85 -25.08
C GLY A 86 18.05 -2.44 -24.98
N LYS A 87 18.94 -2.25 -24.00
CA LYS A 87 20.18 -1.44 -24.01
C LYS A 87 20.76 -1.43 -22.59
N ARG A 88 21.97 -2.00 -22.48
CA ARG A 88 22.83 -2.01 -21.28
C ARG A 88 22.93 -0.60 -20.67
N SER A 89 22.71 -0.48 -19.36
CA SER A 89 23.71 0.02 -18.37
C SER A 89 23.07 0.48 -17.06
N HIS A 90 23.84 0.33 -15.97
CA HIS A 90 23.75 1.04 -14.69
C HIS A 90 22.97 0.42 -13.53
N LEU A 91 23.44 -0.73 -13.04
CA LEU A 91 23.22 -1.16 -11.66
C LEU A 91 24.41 -0.73 -10.77
N ARG A 92 24.42 0.53 -10.31
CA ARG A 92 25.15 1.00 -9.12
C ARG A 92 24.71 2.43 -8.77
N ARG A 93 23.91 2.63 -7.71
CA ARG A 93 24.02 3.76 -6.73
C ARG A 93 22.74 3.98 -5.88
N SER A 94 22.92 3.79 -4.58
CA SER A 94 21.95 3.94 -3.48
C SER A 94 21.61 5.40 -3.08
N ARG A 95 21.97 6.44 -3.85
CA ARG A 95 21.60 7.84 -3.53
C ARG A 95 21.27 8.74 -4.73
N SER A 96 21.48 8.28 -5.98
CA SER A 96 21.26 9.09 -7.19
C SER A 96 20.02 8.66 -8.02
N ALA A 97 19.24 7.70 -7.52
CA ALA A 97 18.11 7.12 -8.25
C ALA A 97 17.02 8.15 -8.60
N CYS A 98 16.75 9.12 -7.71
CA CYS A 98 15.73 10.15 -7.93
C CYS A 98 16.03 11.03 -9.16
N SER A 99 17.30 11.38 -9.41
CA SER A 99 17.68 12.22 -10.56
C SER A 99 17.52 11.52 -11.93
N LYS A 100 17.57 10.18 -11.97
CA LYS A 100 17.38 9.39 -13.19
C LYS A 100 15.93 8.89 -13.35
N PHE A 101 15.20 8.80 -12.25
CA PHE A 101 13.80 8.39 -12.21
C PHE A 101 12.89 9.44 -12.87
N LEU A 102 13.19 10.73 -12.69
CA LEU A 102 12.39 11.80 -13.26
C LEU A 102 12.39 11.88 -14.79
N PRO A 103 13.55 11.75 -15.47
CA PRO A 103 13.56 11.59 -16.92
C PRO A 103 12.75 10.37 -17.38
N ALA A 104 12.80 9.26 -16.64
CA ALA A 104 12.05 8.05 -16.98
C ALA A 104 10.53 8.28 -16.85
N LEU A 105 10.06 8.96 -15.80
CA LEU A 105 8.65 9.35 -15.65
C LEU A 105 8.11 10.17 -16.82
N LYS A 106 8.99 10.90 -17.52
CA LYS A 106 8.64 11.71 -18.70
C LYS A 106 8.60 10.92 -20.01
N GLU A 107 8.86 9.61 -19.98
CA GLU A 107 8.68 8.76 -21.15
C GLU A 107 7.18 8.68 -21.51
N PRO A 108 6.82 8.77 -22.81
CA PRO A 108 5.43 8.91 -23.26
C PRO A 108 4.52 7.73 -22.87
N ASP A 109 5.11 6.58 -22.54
CA ASP A 109 4.40 5.35 -22.20
C ASP A 109 4.14 5.18 -20.69
N ILE A 110 4.70 6.06 -19.84
CA ILE A 110 4.50 5.99 -18.38
C ILE A 110 3.29 6.84 -17.98
N VAL A 111 2.29 6.22 -17.37
CA VAL A 111 1.06 6.90 -16.90
C VAL A 111 1.07 7.23 -15.40
N GLY A 112 2.04 6.68 -14.66
CA GLY A 112 2.20 6.87 -13.22
C GLY A 112 3.19 5.88 -12.60
N CYS A 113 3.41 5.99 -11.29
CA CYS A 113 4.24 5.05 -10.55
C CYS A 113 3.83 4.93 -9.09
N ALA A 114 4.02 3.74 -8.51
CA ALA A 114 4.01 3.56 -7.07
C ALA A 114 5.38 3.94 -6.47
N VAL A 115 5.37 4.58 -5.31
CA VAL A 115 6.53 5.07 -4.59
C VAL A 115 6.53 4.46 -3.19
N THR A 116 7.61 3.78 -2.84
CA THR A 116 7.77 3.15 -1.52
C THR A 116 8.99 3.68 -0.78
N MET A 117 9.24 3.18 0.42
CA MET A 117 10.43 3.52 1.20
C MET A 117 11.71 3.30 0.38
N PRO A 118 12.73 4.19 0.48
CA PRO A 118 12.80 5.41 1.27
C PRO A 118 12.36 6.70 0.52
N PHE A 119 11.66 6.58 -0.61
CA PHE A 119 11.47 7.68 -1.56
C PHE A 119 10.19 8.51 -1.37
N LYS A 120 9.29 8.11 -0.46
CA LYS A 120 7.98 8.77 -0.28
C LYS A 120 8.08 10.28 0.02
N VAL A 121 9.12 10.73 0.72
CA VAL A 121 9.33 12.15 1.03
C VAL A 121 10.14 12.86 -0.07
N SER A 122 11.22 12.23 -0.52
CA SER A 122 12.18 12.87 -1.44
C SER A 122 11.63 13.07 -2.85
N ILE A 123 10.63 12.29 -3.27
CA ILE A 123 10.01 12.46 -4.59
C ILE A 123 9.22 13.77 -4.71
N MET A 124 8.74 14.35 -3.61
CA MET A 124 7.85 15.52 -3.65
C MET A 124 8.46 16.73 -4.33
N SER A 125 9.77 16.97 -4.15
CA SER A 125 10.49 18.08 -4.78
C SER A 125 10.63 17.94 -6.29
N SER A 126 10.27 16.79 -6.81
CA SER A 126 10.49 16.38 -8.18
C SER A 126 9.20 16.31 -9.00
N LEU A 127 8.05 16.54 -8.37
CA LEU A 127 6.73 16.52 -9.00
C LEU A 127 6.29 17.94 -9.36
N ASP A 128 5.43 18.05 -10.36
CA ASP A 128 4.89 19.34 -10.80
C ASP A 128 3.87 19.88 -9.78
N ASP A 129 3.11 18.99 -9.13
CA ASP A 129 2.21 19.33 -8.04
C ASP A 129 1.98 18.13 -7.10
N VAL A 130 1.40 18.40 -5.93
CA VAL A 130 0.96 17.39 -4.97
C VAL A 130 -0.46 17.72 -4.50
N THR A 131 -1.26 16.68 -4.29
CA THR A 131 -2.61 16.83 -3.75
C THR A 131 -2.59 17.38 -2.31
N GLU A 132 -3.75 17.86 -1.82
CA GLU A 132 -3.86 18.40 -0.46
C GLU A 132 -3.39 17.37 0.57
N GLU A 133 -3.87 16.14 0.45
CA GLU A 133 -3.51 15.04 1.35
C GLU A 133 -2.01 14.75 1.31
N GLY A 134 -1.41 14.73 0.12
CA GLY A 134 0.03 14.52 -0.05
C GLY A 134 0.87 15.65 0.57
N ARG A 135 0.39 16.90 0.46
CA ARG A 135 1.04 18.10 1.03
C ARG A 135 0.96 18.10 2.55
N VAL A 136 -0.20 17.79 3.14
CA VAL A 136 -0.40 17.74 4.59
C VAL A 136 0.43 16.61 5.22
N MET A 137 0.47 15.44 4.59
CA MET A 137 1.27 14.31 5.10
C MET A 137 2.78 14.48 4.88
N GLY A 138 3.19 15.29 3.89
CA GLY A 138 4.60 15.43 3.52
C GLY A 138 5.22 14.11 3.03
N ALA A 139 4.42 13.25 2.41
CA ALA A 139 4.85 11.98 1.84
C ALA A 139 3.88 11.53 0.73
N ILE A 140 4.41 11.00 -0.38
CA ILE A 140 3.70 10.55 -1.58
C ILE A 140 4.02 9.08 -1.83
N ASN A 141 3.00 8.27 -2.07
CA ASN A 141 3.16 6.85 -2.43
C ASN A 141 2.72 6.55 -3.87
N THR A 142 2.09 7.51 -4.55
CA THR A 142 1.50 7.34 -5.89
C THR A 142 1.72 8.60 -6.70
N VAL A 143 2.24 8.45 -7.91
CA VAL A 143 2.35 9.52 -8.90
C VAL A 143 1.48 9.18 -10.09
N PHE A 144 0.73 10.13 -10.60
CA PHE A 144 -0.07 9.99 -11.81
C PHE A 144 0.07 11.21 -12.71
N LEU A 145 -0.20 11.02 -13.99
CA LEU A 145 -0.21 12.12 -14.97
C LEU A 145 -1.58 12.80 -15.02
N ARG A 146 -1.57 14.14 -15.03
CA ARG A 146 -2.74 14.95 -15.38
C ARG A 146 -2.41 15.75 -16.63
N ARG A 147 -3.20 15.55 -17.69
CA ARG A 147 -3.17 16.40 -18.88
C ARG A 147 -4.00 17.65 -18.62
N ALA A 148 -3.41 18.81 -18.83
CA ALA A 148 -4.09 20.09 -18.76
C ALA A 148 -4.79 20.41 -20.10
N ALA A 149 -5.74 21.35 -20.07
CA ALA A 149 -6.49 21.77 -21.24
C ALA A 149 -5.62 22.40 -22.35
N ASP A 150 -4.42 22.88 -22.00
CA ASP A 150 -3.42 23.42 -22.91
C ASP A 150 -2.55 22.32 -23.58
N GLY A 151 -2.83 21.04 -23.31
CA GLY A 151 -2.08 19.90 -23.84
C GLY A 151 -0.80 19.58 -23.06
N SER A 152 -0.46 20.33 -22.01
CA SER A 152 0.68 20.02 -21.15
C SER A 152 0.38 18.84 -20.21
N THR A 153 1.42 18.06 -19.89
CA THR A 153 1.34 16.94 -18.94
C THR A 153 2.02 17.33 -17.63
N ARG A 154 1.32 17.14 -16.50
CA ARG A 154 1.83 17.38 -15.15
C ARG A 154 1.87 16.09 -14.34
N HIS A 155 2.95 15.87 -13.61
CA HIS A 155 3.12 14.77 -12.66
C HIS A 155 2.59 15.21 -11.30
N ILE A 156 1.53 14.55 -10.87
CA ILE A 156 0.87 14.86 -9.60
C ILE A 156 1.13 13.73 -8.62
N GLY A 157 1.63 14.09 -7.43
CA GLY A 157 1.78 13.17 -6.31
C GLY A 157 0.52 13.12 -5.46
N THR A 158 0.11 11.91 -5.07
CA THR A 158 -0.86 11.67 -3.99
C THR A 158 -0.37 10.58 -3.04
N ASN A 159 -1.03 10.47 -1.89
CA ASN A 159 -0.77 9.43 -0.93
C ASN A 159 -2.06 8.63 -0.70
N THR A 160 -2.10 7.43 -1.26
CA THR A 160 -3.25 6.53 -1.16
C THR A 160 -3.23 5.69 0.12
N ASP A 161 -2.18 5.74 0.95
CA ASP A 161 -2.17 5.05 2.25
C ASP A 161 -3.31 5.57 3.15
N CYS A 162 -3.64 6.87 3.07
CA CYS A 162 -4.75 7.43 3.85
C CYS A 162 -6.11 6.95 3.33
N ILE A 163 -6.23 6.69 2.02
CA ILE A 163 -7.42 6.10 1.43
C ILE A 163 -7.58 4.68 1.95
N GLY A 164 -6.50 3.89 1.96
CA GLY A 164 -6.51 2.55 2.52
C GLY A 164 -6.96 2.51 3.98
N VAL A 165 -6.50 3.46 4.82
CA VAL A 165 -6.98 3.58 6.21
C VAL A 165 -8.48 3.88 6.27
N ARG A 166 -8.95 4.87 5.51
CA ARG A 166 -10.36 5.27 5.50
C ARG A 166 -11.26 4.12 5.04
N GLU A 167 -10.94 3.53 3.90
CA GLU A 167 -11.73 2.46 3.29
C GLU A 167 -11.73 1.19 4.15
N ALA A 168 -10.61 0.86 4.78
CA ALA A 168 -10.56 -0.27 5.71
C ALA A 168 -11.61 -0.14 6.82
N PHE A 169 -11.75 1.04 7.42
CA PHE A 169 -12.81 1.30 8.41
C PHE A 169 -14.20 1.31 7.77
N LEU A 170 -14.43 2.10 6.72
CA LEU A 170 -15.77 2.30 6.17
C LEU A 170 -16.38 1.03 5.56
N GLN A 171 -15.58 0.18 4.92
CA GLN A 171 -16.07 -1.04 4.28
C GLN A 171 -16.43 -2.14 5.28
N ASN A 172 -15.80 -2.14 6.45
CA ASN A 172 -16.01 -3.18 7.46
C ASN A 172 -16.93 -2.70 8.59
N PHE A 173 -16.88 -1.40 8.90
CA PHE A 173 -17.65 -0.76 9.96
C PHE A 173 -18.20 0.59 9.46
N PRO A 174 -19.23 0.60 8.60
CA PRO A 174 -19.81 1.83 8.06
C PRO A 174 -20.23 2.84 9.14
N GLU A 175 -20.62 2.34 10.31
CA GLU A 175 -21.03 3.15 11.46
C GLU A 175 -19.89 3.99 12.07
N VAL A 176 -18.63 3.70 11.75
CA VAL A 176 -17.47 4.51 12.18
C VAL A 176 -17.60 5.95 11.68
N SER A 177 -18.18 6.16 10.51
CA SER A 177 -18.40 7.49 9.93
C SER A 177 -19.23 8.43 10.81
N THR A 178 -20.07 7.89 11.70
CA THR A 178 -20.87 8.67 12.65
C THR A 178 -20.35 8.55 14.07
N LYS A 179 -19.90 7.36 14.49
CA LYS A 179 -19.42 7.12 15.86
C LYS A 179 -18.08 7.77 16.19
N ALA A 180 -17.22 8.00 15.20
CA ALA A 180 -15.91 8.62 15.41
C ALA A 180 -15.95 10.16 15.42
N LEU A 181 -17.07 10.78 15.02
CA LEU A 181 -17.16 12.23 14.89
C LEU A 181 -16.96 12.93 16.24
N GLY A 182 -15.93 13.79 16.32
CA GLY A 182 -15.59 14.53 17.52
C GLY A 182 -15.06 13.66 18.66
N LYS A 183 -14.77 12.38 18.41
CA LYS A 183 -14.24 11.44 19.39
C LYS A 183 -12.74 11.21 19.21
N PRO A 184 -12.00 10.98 20.31
CA PRO A 184 -10.56 10.75 20.23
C PRO A 184 -10.23 9.49 19.41
N ALA A 185 -9.10 9.55 18.73
CA ALA A 185 -8.48 8.42 18.06
C ALA A 185 -7.00 8.34 18.43
N LEU A 186 -6.48 7.12 18.53
CA LEU A 186 -5.10 6.83 18.89
C LEU A 186 -4.35 6.28 17.68
N VAL A 187 -3.20 6.87 17.36
CA VAL A 187 -2.27 6.32 16.38
C VAL A 187 -1.00 5.92 17.09
N ILE A 188 -0.61 4.66 16.96
CA ILE A 188 0.56 4.09 17.64
C ILE A 188 1.67 3.96 16.61
N GLY A 189 2.73 4.77 16.73
CA GLY A 189 3.95 4.73 15.91
C GLY A 189 4.42 6.11 15.43
N GLY A 190 5.51 6.16 14.66
CA GLY A 190 6.10 7.43 14.15
C GLY A 190 6.56 7.43 12.68
N GLY A 191 6.18 6.42 11.88
CA GLY A 191 6.55 6.30 10.47
C GLY A 191 5.62 7.03 9.47
N GLY A 192 5.89 6.85 8.17
CA GLY A 192 5.06 7.46 7.10
C GLY A 192 3.60 7.03 7.12
N ALA A 193 3.32 5.78 7.54
CA ALA A 193 1.96 5.27 7.71
C ALA A 193 1.19 5.99 8.84
N CYS A 194 1.87 6.49 9.88
CA CYS A 194 1.23 7.26 10.95
C CYS A 194 0.63 8.55 10.42
N ARG A 195 1.35 9.23 9.52
CA ARG A 195 0.88 10.48 8.92
C ARG A 195 -0.38 10.25 8.10
N ALA A 196 -0.44 9.13 7.38
CA ALA A 196 -1.63 8.70 6.66
C ALA A 196 -2.80 8.34 7.58
N ALA A 197 -2.53 7.63 8.67
CA ALA A 197 -3.53 7.30 9.67
C ALA A 197 -4.11 8.55 10.34
N VAL A 198 -3.26 9.45 10.85
CA VAL A 198 -3.69 10.71 11.47
C VAL A 198 -4.53 11.53 10.49
N PHE A 199 -4.09 11.67 9.24
CA PHE A 199 -4.83 12.40 8.22
C PHE A 199 -6.22 11.80 7.97
N ALA A 200 -6.30 10.48 7.76
CA ALA A 200 -7.57 9.80 7.48
C ALA A 200 -8.55 9.91 8.66
N LEU A 201 -8.06 9.69 9.89
CA LEU A 201 -8.86 9.76 11.11
C LEU A 201 -9.41 11.18 11.33
N TRP A 202 -8.55 12.19 11.25
CA TRP A 202 -8.94 13.57 11.56
C TRP A 202 -9.75 14.21 10.43
N LYS A 203 -9.27 14.16 9.19
CA LYS A 203 -9.86 14.89 8.07
C LYS A 203 -11.10 14.20 7.50
N TRP A 204 -11.10 12.86 7.42
CA TRP A 204 -12.15 12.11 6.71
C TRP A 204 -13.10 11.35 7.61
N LEU A 205 -12.62 10.83 8.76
CA LEU A 205 -13.48 10.17 9.74
C LEU A 205 -13.92 11.10 10.88
N GLY A 206 -13.43 12.35 10.89
CA GLY A 206 -13.84 13.39 11.83
C GLY A 206 -13.47 13.12 13.29
N ALA A 207 -12.52 12.21 13.54
CA ALA A 207 -11.98 11.97 14.87
C ALA A 207 -11.23 13.21 15.36
N SER A 208 -11.44 13.57 16.63
CA SER A 208 -10.85 14.76 17.21
C SER A 208 -10.76 14.63 18.72
N PHE A 209 -9.71 15.19 19.30
CA PHE A 209 -9.55 15.35 20.74
C PHE A 209 -9.42 16.85 21.03
N GLY A 210 -10.56 17.54 21.07
CA GLY A 210 -10.58 19.01 21.22
C GLY A 210 -9.89 19.78 20.08
N GLY A 211 -9.68 19.14 18.92
CA GLY A 211 -8.95 19.73 17.79
C GLY A 211 -7.42 19.66 17.90
N GLU A 212 -6.88 19.00 18.93
CA GLU A 212 -5.45 18.95 19.18
C GLU A 212 -4.84 17.57 18.87
N LEU A 213 -3.58 17.58 18.45
CA LEU A 213 -2.75 16.37 18.36
C LEU A 213 -1.93 16.25 19.64
N VAL A 214 -2.23 15.24 20.46
CA VAL A 214 -1.51 15.01 21.72
C VAL A 214 -0.51 13.88 21.54
N HIS A 215 0.77 14.16 21.78
CA HIS A 215 1.79 13.12 21.87
C HIS A 215 1.72 12.48 23.26
N VAL A 216 1.40 11.18 23.28
CA VAL A 216 1.30 10.38 24.50
C VAL A 216 2.59 9.59 24.68
N ALA A 217 3.37 9.95 25.70
CA ALA A 217 4.70 9.38 25.94
C ALA A 217 4.73 8.35 27.08
N SER A 218 3.68 8.27 27.91
CA SER A 218 3.61 7.35 29.05
C SER A 218 2.21 6.76 29.24
N ILE A 219 2.14 5.65 29.97
CA ILE A 219 0.86 4.96 30.28
C ILE A 219 0.02 5.81 31.23
N GLU A 220 0.64 6.54 32.15
CA GLU A 220 -0.02 7.43 33.10
C GLU A 220 -0.69 8.59 32.37
N GLN A 221 0.00 9.15 31.37
CA GLN A 221 -0.57 10.17 30.49
C GLN A 221 -1.74 9.60 29.68
N ALA A 222 -1.58 8.39 29.12
CA ALA A 222 -2.65 7.73 28.38
C ALA A 222 -3.90 7.49 29.26
N ALA A 223 -3.71 7.11 30.52
CA ALA A 223 -4.79 6.82 31.46
C ALA A 223 -5.57 8.08 31.92
N ALA A 224 -4.98 9.26 31.76
CA ALA A 224 -5.61 10.53 32.11
C ALA A 224 -6.43 11.15 30.95
N LEU A 225 -6.35 10.58 29.75
CA LEU A 225 -7.03 11.06 28.55
C LEU A 225 -8.34 10.31 28.31
N GLU A 226 -9.26 10.93 27.54
CA GLU A 226 -10.48 10.25 27.09
C GLU A 226 -10.11 9.04 26.22
N ALA A 227 -10.78 7.91 26.45
CA ALA A 227 -10.51 6.69 25.73
C ALA A 227 -10.80 6.82 24.23
N PRO A 228 -9.89 6.36 23.35
CA PRO A 228 -10.05 6.49 21.91
C PRO A 228 -11.10 5.51 21.38
N VAL A 229 -11.95 5.97 20.45
CA VAL A 229 -12.92 5.11 19.74
C VAL A 229 -12.25 4.36 18.58
N LEU A 230 -11.21 4.94 18.00
CA LEU A 230 -10.43 4.37 16.90
C LEU A 230 -8.97 4.23 17.31
N VAL A 231 -8.36 3.08 17.02
CA VAL A 231 -6.93 2.83 17.23
C VAL A 231 -6.31 2.38 15.91
N VAL A 232 -5.20 3.00 15.51
CA VAL A 232 -4.42 2.58 14.35
C VAL A 232 -2.99 2.24 14.78
N GLY A 233 -2.65 0.95 14.74
CA GLY A 233 -1.32 0.44 15.01
C GLY A 233 -0.42 0.50 13.79
N THR A 234 0.66 1.27 13.85
CA THR A 234 1.69 1.38 12.80
C THR A 234 3.08 0.96 13.27
N VAL A 235 3.16 0.51 14.53
CA VAL A 235 4.22 -0.29 15.13
C VAL A 235 3.56 -1.46 15.88
N PRO A 236 4.23 -2.61 16.03
CA PRO A 236 3.66 -3.73 16.77
C PRO A 236 3.59 -3.44 18.28
N ASN A 237 2.47 -3.86 18.89
CA ASN A 237 2.18 -4.04 20.34
C ASN A 237 1.92 -2.79 21.23
N PHE A 238 0.65 -2.44 21.48
CA PHE A 238 0.15 -1.81 22.73
C PHE A 238 -1.38 -1.97 22.90
N PRO A 239 -1.89 -2.77 23.85
CA PRO A 239 -3.34 -3.02 23.99
C PRO A 239 -4.12 -1.83 24.60
N PRO A 240 -5.25 -1.38 24.02
CA PRO A 240 -6.17 -0.41 24.61
C PRO A 240 -7.12 -1.02 25.68
N LYS A 241 -7.83 -0.17 26.45
CA LYS A 241 -8.53 -0.55 27.71
C LYS A 241 -10.08 -0.56 27.69
N GLU A 242 -10.75 0.02 26.70
CA GLU A 242 -12.24 0.18 26.65
C GLU A 242 -12.76 -0.13 25.24
N GLU A 243 -14.02 -0.55 25.00
CA GLU A 243 -14.51 -0.95 23.66
C GLU A 243 -14.30 0.07 22.50
N GLY A 244 -13.90 -0.40 21.31
CA GLY A 244 -13.72 0.45 20.13
C GLY A 244 -13.37 -0.30 18.83
N TYR A 245 -12.75 0.38 17.86
CA TYR A 245 -12.28 -0.22 16.60
C TYR A 245 -10.74 -0.13 16.43
N ILE A 246 -10.08 -1.22 16.04
CA ILE A 246 -8.62 -1.26 15.82
C ILE A 246 -8.28 -1.58 14.37
N LEU A 247 -7.35 -0.83 13.76
CA LEU A 247 -6.71 -1.15 12.48
C LEU A 247 -5.20 -1.36 12.66
N GLU A 248 -4.67 -2.50 12.25
CA GLU A 248 -3.23 -2.78 12.28
C GLU A 248 -2.59 -2.66 10.89
N MET A 249 -1.52 -1.87 10.76
CA MET A 249 -0.84 -1.56 9.50
C MET A 249 0.56 -2.18 9.34
N CYS A 250 1.11 -2.87 10.36
CA CYS A 250 2.43 -3.51 10.28
C CYS A 250 2.41 -4.91 9.66
N TYR A 251 3.52 -5.29 9.00
CA TYR A 251 3.80 -6.63 8.49
C TYR A 251 4.95 -7.30 9.27
N HIS A 252 4.67 -7.89 10.45
CA HIS A 252 5.61 -8.80 11.14
C HIS A 252 5.05 -9.38 12.45
N PRO A 253 5.47 -10.59 12.90
CA PRO A 253 5.59 -11.87 12.21
C PRO A 253 4.42 -12.82 12.57
N LYS A 254 3.43 -12.38 13.36
CA LYS A 254 2.23 -13.15 13.73
C LYS A 254 0.99 -12.43 13.22
N THR A 255 0.06 -13.15 12.59
CA THR A 255 -1.28 -12.65 12.26
C THR A 255 -2.14 -12.41 13.51
N ARG A 256 -1.69 -12.91 14.67
CA ARG A 256 -2.23 -12.68 16.01
C ARG A 256 -1.18 -11.93 16.84
N THR A 257 -1.33 -10.62 16.96
CA THR A 257 -0.59 -9.79 17.93
C THR A 257 -1.27 -9.89 19.31
N GLU A 258 -0.71 -9.31 20.39
CA GLU A 258 -1.41 -9.34 21.70
C GLU A 258 -2.78 -8.64 21.67
N PHE A 259 -3.03 -7.82 20.65
CA PHE A 259 -4.35 -7.28 20.33
C PHE A 259 -5.40 -8.35 20.01
N PHE A 260 -4.98 -9.57 19.63
CA PHE A 260 -5.87 -10.66 19.25
C PHE A 260 -6.84 -11.05 20.38
N ASN A 261 -6.41 -10.94 21.64
CA ASN A 261 -7.27 -11.29 22.78
C ASN A 261 -8.25 -10.18 23.15
N LEU A 262 -8.11 -8.96 22.60
CA LEU A 262 -8.98 -7.82 22.94
C LEU A 262 -10.37 -7.89 22.28
N ASP A 263 -10.47 -8.53 21.12
CA ASP A 263 -11.75 -8.83 20.48
C ASP A 263 -12.57 -9.77 21.39
N GLU A 264 -11.91 -10.76 22.02
CA GLU A 264 -12.54 -11.73 22.92
C GLU A 264 -12.75 -11.22 24.36
N GLU A 265 -11.85 -10.41 24.92
CA GLU A 265 -11.91 -9.99 26.34
C GLU A 265 -12.58 -8.62 26.56
N ALA A 266 -12.51 -7.70 25.59
CA ALA A 266 -12.87 -6.29 25.79
C ALA A 266 -13.80 -5.71 24.71
N GLY A 267 -14.42 -6.55 23.86
CA GLY A 267 -15.47 -6.15 22.90
C GLY A 267 -15.00 -5.30 21.71
N TRP A 268 -13.70 -5.24 21.42
CA TRP A 268 -13.15 -4.44 20.32
C TRP A 268 -13.40 -5.06 18.95
N LYS A 269 -13.89 -4.28 17.98
CA LYS A 269 -13.97 -4.75 16.59
C LYS A 269 -12.64 -4.56 15.87
N MET A 270 -11.94 -5.65 15.58
CA MET A 270 -10.58 -5.60 15.02
C MET A 270 -10.54 -5.78 13.49
N LEU A 271 -9.77 -4.92 12.81
CA LEU A 271 -9.46 -4.96 11.38
C LEU A 271 -7.99 -5.31 11.13
N TYR A 272 -7.80 -6.45 10.47
CA TYR A 272 -6.49 -6.95 10.08
C TYR A 272 -6.01 -6.35 8.76
N ASN A 273 -4.68 -6.18 8.65
CA ASN A 273 -3.99 -5.53 7.54
C ASN A 273 -4.22 -6.15 6.14
N THR A 274 -4.75 -7.38 6.05
CA THR A 274 -5.12 -7.99 4.75
C THR A 274 -6.27 -7.26 4.05
N LYS A 275 -7.02 -6.43 4.76
CA LYS A 275 -8.14 -5.64 4.22
C LYS A 275 -7.80 -4.19 3.88
N SER A 276 -6.68 -3.64 4.37
CA SER A 276 -6.23 -2.25 4.08
C SER A 276 -5.36 -2.12 2.83
N MET A 277 -4.90 -3.23 2.26
CA MET A 277 -4.19 -3.28 0.97
C MET A 277 -5.12 -3.53 -0.23
N ILE A 278 -6.39 -3.80 0.01
CA ILE A 278 -7.42 -4.06 -1.02
C ILE A 278 -8.19 -2.77 -1.24
#